data_AF-A0A5C4RK14-F1
#
_entry.id   AF-A0A5C4RK14-F1
#
_cell.length_a   1.000
_cell.length_b   1.000
_cell.length_c   1.000
_cell.angle_alpha   90.00
_cell.angle_beta   90.00
_cell.angle_gamma   90.00
#
_symmetry.space_group_name_H-M   'P 1'
#
loop_
_entity.id
_entity.type
_entity.pdbx_description
1 polymer ?
#
loop_
_entity_poly.entity_id
_entity_poly.type
_entity_poly.pdbx_seq_one_letter_code
_entity_poly.pdbx_strand_id
1 'polypeptide(L)'
;MNETVDVLICVDVDGIINNYNKLGTNPDNPTMVENKYFHYVTNNENAYIPEDNATGELIVKMGVGDTIRWRVISLTQQLIHSVNLYKKLKKIPIKL
;
A
#
# COMPACT_ATOMS: atom_id res chain seq x y z
N MET A 1 10.05 20.04 -13.82
CA MET A 1 8.60 20.10 -13.58
C MET A 1 8.33 19.06 -12.51
N ASN A 2 7.50 19.33 -11.50
CA ASN A 2 7.20 18.31 -10.50
C ASN A 2 6.16 17.36 -11.08
N GLU A 3 6.40 16.06 -10.93
CA GLU A 3 5.53 15.02 -11.46
C GLU A 3 4.72 14.35 -10.35
N THR A 4 3.67 13.63 -10.75
CA THR A 4 2.89 12.80 -9.85
C THR A 4 3.23 11.34 -10.11
N VAL A 5 3.74 10.67 -9.09
CA VAL A 5 3.92 9.22 -9.12
C VAL A 5 2.67 8.56 -8.57
N ASP A 6 1.96 7.85 -9.43
CA ASP A 6 0.79 7.07 -9.04
C ASP A 6 1.20 5.72 -8.45
N VAL A 7 0.65 5.41 -7.28
CA VAL A 7 0.79 4.10 -6.63
C VAL A 7 -0.60 3.54 -6.35
N LEU A 8 -0.90 2.39 -6.96
CA LEU A 8 -2.08 1.59 -6.65
C LEU A 8 -1.70 0.51 -5.63
N ILE A 9 -2.45 0.45 -4.54
CA ILE A 9 -2.34 -0.59 -3.51
C ILE A 9 -3.52 -1.53 -3.69
N CYS A 10 -3.27 -2.75 -4.14
CA CYS A 10 -4.28 -3.81 -4.19
C CYS A 10 -4.25 -4.60 -2.88
N VAL A 11 -5.41 -4.80 -2.25
CA VAL A 11 -5.55 -5.44 -0.93
C VAL A 11 -6.30 -6.77 -1.05
N ASP A 12 -5.67 -7.86 -0.60
CA ASP A 12 -6.31 -9.17 -0.43
C ASP A 12 -7.13 -9.20 0.86
N VAL A 13 -8.36 -8.71 0.78
CA VAL A 13 -9.26 -8.64 1.94
C VAL A 13 -9.72 -10.02 2.40
N ASP A 14 -9.96 -10.95 1.48
CA ASP A 14 -10.37 -12.32 1.83
C ASP A 14 -9.25 -13.04 2.59
N GLY A 15 -8.00 -12.89 2.15
CA GLY A 15 -6.84 -13.42 2.87
C GLY A 15 -6.70 -12.86 4.29
N ILE A 16 -6.99 -11.57 4.49
CA ILE A 16 -6.99 -10.94 5.82
C ILE A 16 -8.12 -11.51 6.68
N ILE A 17 -9.36 -11.51 6.19
CA ILE A 17 -10.52 -11.96 6.98
C ILE A 17 -10.39 -13.44 7.37
N ASN A 18 -9.83 -14.28 6.48
CA ASN A 18 -9.66 -15.71 6.74
C ASN A 18 -8.55 -16.02 7.75
N ASN A 19 -7.51 -15.19 7.84
CA ASN A 19 -6.33 -15.47 8.67
C ASN A 19 -6.31 -14.69 10.00
N TYR A 20 -7.19 -13.71 10.19
CA TYR A 20 -7.27 -12.89 11.41
C TYR A 20 -8.61 -13.11 12.12
N ASN A 21 -8.57 -13.82 13.25
CA ASN A 21 -9.76 -14.14 14.06
C ASN A 21 -10.46 -12.91 14.68
N LYS A 22 -9.77 -11.77 14.80
CA LYS A 22 -10.32 -10.53 15.33
C LYS A 22 -9.64 -9.31 14.71
N LEU A 23 -10.42 -8.46 14.06
CA LEU A 23 -10.00 -7.17 13.54
C LEU A 23 -10.50 -6.04 14.46
N GLY A 24 -9.65 -5.04 14.69
CA GLY A 24 -9.95 -3.88 15.51
C GLY A 24 -10.85 -2.90 14.77
N THR A 25 -11.68 -2.19 15.52
CA THR A 25 -12.61 -1.17 15.01
C THR A 25 -12.19 0.26 15.37
N ASN A 26 -11.14 0.42 16.17
CA ASN A 26 -10.61 1.73 16.56
C ASN A 26 -9.62 2.24 15.49
N PRO A 27 -9.91 3.32 14.76
CA PRO A 27 -9.02 3.86 13.72
C PRO A 27 -7.72 4.46 14.28
N ASP A 28 -7.68 4.83 15.57
CA ASP A 28 -6.45 5.32 16.21
C ASP A 28 -5.53 4.19 16.70
N ASN A 29 -6.05 2.97 16.76
CA ASN A 29 -5.30 1.77 17.10
C ASN A 29 -5.68 0.60 16.15
N PRO A 30 -5.31 0.68 14.86
CA PRO A 30 -5.69 -0.32 13.87
C PRO A 30 -5.01 -1.67 14.14
N THR A 31 -5.66 -2.76 13.73
CA THR A 31 -5.01 -4.08 13.70
C THR A 31 -3.88 -4.07 12.67
N MET A 32 -2.68 -4.40 13.13
CA MET A 32 -1.54 -4.61 12.24
C MET A 32 -1.70 -5.95 11.52
N VAL A 33 -1.62 -5.91 10.19
CA VAL A 33 -1.67 -7.08 9.31
C VAL A 33 -0.35 -7.24 8.57
N GLU A 34 0.01 -8.47 8.21
CA GLU A 34 1.24 -8.77 7.47
C GLU A 34 1.24 -8.09 6.09
N ASN A 35 2.41 -7.71 5.59
CA ASN A 35 2.53 -7.01 4.31
C ASN A 35 2.16 -7.87 3.09
N LYS A 36 2.13 -9.21 3.22
CA LYS A 36 1.80 -10.15 2.13
C LYS A 36 0.41 -9.96 1.50
N TYR A 37 -0.51 -9.28 2.19
CA TYR A 37 -1.86 -8.99 1.69
C TYR A 37 -1.95 -7.71 0.87
N PHE A 38 -0.82 -7.02 0.67
CA PHE A 38 -0.76 -5.75 -0.06
C PHE A 38 0.12 -5.95 -1.28
N HIS A 39 -0.35 -5.47 -2.42
CA HIS A 39 0.39 -5.48 -3.68
C HIS A 39 0.48 -4.05 -4.19
N TYR A 40 1.70 -3.52 -4.20
CA TYR A 40 1.95 -2.15 -4.63
C TYR A 40 2.33 -2.12 -6.11
N VAL A 41 1.64 -1.30 -6.88
CA VAL A 41 1.83 -1.17 -8.33
C VAL A 41 2.01 0.29 -8.70
N THR A 42 3.00 0.57 -9.54
CA THR A 42 3.25 1.88 -10.13
C THR A 42 3.57 1.72 -11.62
N ASN A 43 3.76 2.82 -12.36
CA ASN A 43 4.14 2.74 -13.77
C ASN A 43 5.59 2.23 -13.92
N ASN A 44 5.95 1.74 -15.11
CA ASN A 44 7.28 1.17 -15.35
C ASN A 44 8.42 2.20 -15.20
N GLU A 45 8.14 3.48 -15.42
CA GLU A 45 9.13 4.56 -15.37
C GLU A 45 9.53 4.87 -13.92
N ASN A 46 8.58 4.79 -12.99
CA ASN A 46 8.79 5.01 -11.57
C ASN A 46 9.15 3.73 -10.82
N ALA A 47 8.91 2.55 -11.38
CA ALA A 47 9.32 1.29 -10.77
C ALA A 47 10.85 1.15 -10.73
N TYR A 48 11.38 0.73 -9.58
CA TYR A 48 12.74 0.23 -9.48
C TYR A 48 12.73 -1.28 -9.80
N ILE A 49 13.20 -1.65 -11.00
CA ILE A 49 13.05 -3.01 -11.58
C ILE A 49 14.28 -3.95 -11.45
N PRO A 50 15.08 -3.95 -10.37
CA PRO A 50 15.92 -5.11 -10.05
C PRO A 50 15.27 -6.08 -9.06
N GLU A 51 14.03 -5.82 -8.61
CA GLU A 51 13.28 -6.61 -7.63
C GLU A 51 11.86 -6.95 -8.10
N ASP A 52 11.20 -7.90 -7.42
CA ASP A 52 9.81 -8.30 -7.70
C ASP A 52 8.83 -7.16 -7.44
N ASN A 53 8.09 -6.75 -8.47
CA ASN A 53 6.99 -5.78 -8.36
C ASN A 53 5.70 -6.46 -7.84
N ALA A 54 4.74 -5.66 -7.35
CA ALA A 54 3.45 -6.14 -6.82
C ALA A 54 3.56 -7.04 -5.58
N THR A 55 4.59 -6.81 -4.76
CA THR A 55 4.77 -7.46 -3.45
C THR A 55 4.34 -6.52 -2.33
N GLY A 56 4.54 -6.91 -1.06
CA GLY A 56 4.22 -6.12 0.14
C GLY A 56 5.06 -4.86 0.34
N GLU A 57 6.03 -4.60 -0.54
CA GLU A 57 6.92 -3.45 -0.53
C GLU A 57 7.07 -2.87 -1.94
N LEU A 58 7.43 -1.59 -2.04
CA LEU A 58 7.67 -0.92 -3.32
C LEU A 58 8.84 0.06 -3.19
N ILE A 59 9.81 -0.08 -4.07
CA ILE A 59 10.87 0.90 -4.27
C ILE A 59 10.53 1.75 -5.50
N VAL A 60 10.48 3.07 -5.30
CA VAL A 60 10.05 4.02 -6.33
C VAL A 60 11.19 4.97 -6.68
N LYS A 61 11.41 5.17 -7.98
CA LYS A 61 12.25 6.22 -8.54
C LYS A 61 11.43 7.50 -8.74
N MET A 62 11.84 8.60 -8.12
CA MET A 62 11.21 9.91 -8.27
C MET A 62 12.21 11.05 -8.06
N GLY A 63 11.87 12.22 -8.60
CA GLY A 63 12.61 13.46 -8.38
C GLY A 63 12.29 14.11 -7.03
N VAL A 64 13.21 14.96 -6.57
CA VAL A 64 12.98 15.80 -5.39
C VAL A 64 11.89 16.82 -5.72
N GLY A 65 10.81 16.82 -4.93
CA GLY A 65 9.67 17.72 -5.13
C GLY A 65 8.46 17.07 -5.82
N ASP A 66 8.60 15.83 -6.30
CA ASP A 66 7.49 15.05 -6.85
C ASP A 66 6.47 14.68 -5.77
N THR A 67 5.24 14.39 -6.20
CA THR A 67 4.14 14.00 -5.33
C THR A 67 3.78 12.54 -5.54
N ILE A 68 3.62 11.78 -4.45
CA ILE A 68 3.06 10.43 -4.53
C ILE A 68 1.55 10.48 -4.33
N ARG A 69 0.80 10.01 -5.32
CA ARG A 69 -0.64 9.81 -5.24
C ARG A 69 -0.95 8.34 -4.98
N TRP A 70 -1.39 8.06 -3.76
CA TRP A 70 -1.75 6.73 -3.31
C TRP A 70 -3.23 6.47 -3.59
N ARG A 71 -3.54 5.34 -4.21
CA ARG A 71 -4.90 4.84 -4.42
C ARG A 71 -4.97 3.42 -3.88
N VAL A 72 -6.11 3.05 -3.30
CA VAL A 72 -6.31 1.71 -2.75
C VAL A 72 -7.50 1.04 -3.40
N ILE A 73 -7.38 -0.26 -3.65
CA ILE A 73 -8.43 -1.10 -4.21
C ILE A 73 -8.38 -2.48 -3.57
N SER A 74 -9.53 -3.12 -3.34
CA SER A 74 -9.55 -4.55 -3.01
C SER A 74 -9.33 -5.38 -4.28
N LEU A 75 -8.87 -6.63 -4.15
CA LEU A 75 -8.77 -7.55 -5.30
C LEU A 75 -10.13 -7.82 -5.97
N THR A 76 -11.23 -7.55 -5.27
CA THR A 76 -12.60 -7.63 -5.78
C THR A 76 -13.10 -6.30 -6.38
N GLN A 77 -12.19 -5.37 -6.68
CA GLN A 77 -12.49 -4.06 -7.29
C GLN A 77 -13.51 -3.21 -6.53
N GLN A 78 -13.49 -3.29 -5.20
CA GLN A 78 -14.45 -2.64 -4.29
C GLN A 78 -15.89 -3.19 -4.35
N LEU A 79 -16.19 -4.21 -5.17
CA LEU A 79 -17.55 -4.71 -5.38
C LEU A 79 -18.03 -5.65 -4.27
N ILE A 80 -17.17 -6.55 -3.79
CA ILE A 80 -17.49 -7.48 -2.70
C ILE A 80 -17.00 -6.90 -1.38
N HIS A 81 -15.72 -6.53 -1.34
CA HIS A 81 -15.10 -5.89 -0.19
C HIS A 81 -14.66 -4.49 -0.56
N SER A 82 -14.96 -3.51 0.28
CA SER A 82 -14.48 -2.14 0.12
C SER A 82 -13.32 -1.81 1.06
N VAL A 83 -12.30 -1.15 0.55
CA VAL A 83 -11.14 -0.67 1.31
C VAL A 83 -10.93 0.82 1.10
N ASN A 84 -10.57 1.54 2.17
CA ASN A 84 -10.30 2.97 2.16
C ASN A 84 -9.01 3.29 2.92
N LEU A 85 -8.15 4.10 2.32
CA LEU A 85 -6.91 4.57 2.92
C LEU A 85 -7.18 5.90 3.64
N TYR A 86 -7.25 5.86 4.97
CA TYR A 86 -7.60 7.02 5.78
C TYR A 86 -6.40 7.74 6.43
N LYS A 87 -5.27 7.05 6.63
CA LYS A 87 -4.09 7.61 7.30
C LYS A 87 -2.80 7.00 6.77
N LYS A 88 -1.77 7.83 6.65
CA LYS A 88 -0.39 7.43 6.29
C LYS A 88 0.54 7.94 7.38
N LEU A 89 1.48 7.12 7.80
CA LEU A 89 2.48 7.47 8.80
C LEU A 89 3.87 7.37 8.17
N LYS A 90 4.72 8.36 8.44
CA LYS A 90 6.13 8.29 8.09
C LYS A 90 6.84 7.49 9.18
N LYS A 91 7.33 6.29 8.85
CA LYS A 91 8.27 5.59 9.72
C LYS A 91 9.63 6.27 9.60
N ILE A 92 10.09 6.92 10.65
CA ILE A 92 11.45 7.45 10.72
C ILE A 92 12.34 6.27 11.11
N PRO A 93 13.30 5.83 10.26
CA PRO A 93 14.22 4.79 10.66
C PRO A 93 15.01 5.29 11.88
N ILE A 94 14.93 4.55 12.98
CA ILE A 94 15.78 4.79 14.14
C ILE A 94 17.19 4.46 13.66
N LYS A 95 18.07 5.48 13.58
CA LYS A 95 19.50 5.25 13.45
C LYS A 95 19.93 4.56 14.75
N LEU A 96 20.21 3.26 14.67
CA LEU A 96 20.96 2.54 15.69
C LEU A 96 22.39 3.07 15.75
#